data_AF-A0A2A4UF01-F1
#
_entry.id   AF-A0A2A4UF01-F1
#
_cell.length_a   1.000
_cell.length_b   1.000
_cell.length_c   1.000
_cell.angle_alpha   90.00
_cell.angle_beta   90.00
_cell.angle_gamma   90.00
#
_symmetry.space_group_name_H-M   'P 1'
#
loop_
_entity.id
_entity.type
_entity.pdbx_description
1 polymer ?
#
loop_
_entity_poly.entity_id
_entity_poly.type
_entity_poly.pdbx_seq_one_letter_code
_entity_poly.pdbx_strand_id
1 'polypeptide(L)'
;MAQLLTTGATLDVSLDATLETLRWAALGGDQLPHGVVTSLIKLAPDVRCLNFYGATETPQVAGYYEINGGETEGDKLESEKRQASCHHCPVGIGIDGVQLQVVNRAGMIVAPGEVGEICVVSPYLSLGYFDELTFDELNRDKQDLKNLPPPAKSYRTGDHGRYLEDGNVQCLGRMDQQLKIRGFRIEPAEIERMLQQHEAVEQAVILDALDHNGERMLMGFVVLTLSSSPPFSSAMSDSLKTMLAAQFPAYMVPPQILNIEQIPLTPNGKIDKAQLLRLAKKRNTLSEKLTRQNLASSPLTPMQHDILDLWQNTLNRFDISIDDNFFEIGGNSLSAVQILAQLRNKLGEDLVITDLYERLTIRQLAAAFSQDPVAVNVQAVELSIKQRGRREITTDDKNNRLARRNKRKTAQKKEMTNETR
;
A
#
# COMPACT_ATOMS: atom_id res chain seq x y z
N MET A 1 -14.50 3.07 -2.58
CA MET A 1 -15.85 3.37 -2.06
C MET A 1 -15.98 3.06 -0.58
N ALA A 2 -15.80 1.82 -0.11
CA ALA A 2 -15.92 1.48 1.31
C ALA A 2 -15.16 2.43 2.26
N GLN A 3 -13.92 2.72 1.92
CA GLN A 3 -13.02 3.60 2.67
C GLN A 3 -13.43 5.09 2.61
N LEU A 4 -14.05 5.54 1.51
CA LEU A 4 -14.68 6.87 1.34
C LEU A 4 -15.96 7.03 2.16
N LEU A 5 -16.59 5.91 2.54
CA LEU A 5 -17.86 5.86 3.26
C LEU A 5 -17.68 5.75 4.79
N THR A 6 -16.50 5.34 5.24
CA THR A 6 -16.17 5.17 6.67
C THR A 6 -15.22 6.22 7.22
N THR A 7 -14.41 6.85 6.38
CA THR A 7 -13.62 7.99 6.81
C THR A 7 -14.60 9.15 6.98
N GLY A 8 -14.79 9.62 8.21
CA GLY A 8 -15.46 10.89 8.51
C GLY A 8 -14.74 12.12 7.94
N ALA A 9 -13.82 11.92 6.99
CA ALA A 9 -13.35 12.97 6.11
C ALA A 9 -14.57 13.44 5.34
N THR A 10 -15.11 14.57 5.78
CA THR A 10 -16.05 15.40 5.05
C THR A 10 -15.46 15.67 3.67
N LEU A 11 -15.75 14.78 2.73
CA LEU A 11 -16.04 15.23 1.40
C LEU A 11 -17.20 16.21 1.59
N ASP A 12 -16.88 17.49 1.59
CA ASP A 12 -17.82 18.60 1.42
C ASP A 12 -18.40 18.57 -0.01
N VAL A 13 -18.81 17.38 -0.43
CA VAL A 13 -19.75 17.15 -1.50
C VAL A 13 -21.06 17.16 -0.75
N SER A 14 -21.91 18.16 -1.00
CA SER A 14 -23.29 18.13 -0.54
C SER A 14 -23.87 16.74 -0.86
N LEU A 15 -24.03 15.89 0.14
CA LEU A 15 -24.51 14.52 0.03
C LEU A 15 -26.01 14.46 -0.27
N ASP A 16 -26.52 15.42 -1.06
CA ASP A 16 -27.82 15.34 -1.71
C ASP A 16 -27.78 14.40 -2.92
N ALA A 17 -26.59 13.90 -3.30
CA ALA A 17 -26.43 12.91 -4.35
C ALA A 17 -26.80 11.50 -3.83
N THR A 18 -27.99 11.04 -4.19
CA THR A 18 -28.45 9.66 -4.03
C THR A 18 -28.03 8.80 -5.23
N LEU A 19 -27.64 7.56 -4.97
CA LEU A 19 -27.35 6.56 -6.01
C LEU A 19 -28.60 5.71 -6.29
N GLU A 20 -29.67 6.36 -6.75
CA GLU A 20 -31.03 5.77 -6.84
C GLU A 20 -31.13 4.55 -7.78
N THR A 21 -30.22 4.46 -8.76
CA THR A 21 -30.20 3.35 -9.72
C THR A 21 -29.33 2.18 -9.27
N LEU A 22 -28.54 2.34 -8.20
CA LEU A 22 -27.67 1.28 -7.70
C LEU A 22 -28.49 0.21 -6.97
N ARG A 23 -28.53 -1.00 -7.54
CA ARG A 23 -29.30 -2.13 -6.98
C ARG A 23 -28.44 -3.14 -6.25
N TRP A 24 -27.18 -3.31 -6.64
CA TRP A 24 -26.28 -4.31 -6.06
C TRP A 24 -24.91 -3.70 -5.81
N ALA A 25 -24.37 -3.97 -4.63
CA ALA A 25 -23.00 -3.63 -4.27
C ALA A 25 -22.31 -4.87 -3.71
N ALA A 26 -21.45 -5.47 -4.52
CA ALA A 26 -20.58 -6.55 -4.09
C ALA A 26 -19.25 -5.99 -3.59
N LEU A 27 -18.90 -6.31 -2.34
CA LEU A 27 -17.72 -5.84 -1.63
C LEU A 27 -16.91 -7.07 -1.24
N GLY A 28 -15.58 -7.04 -1.39
CA GLY A 28 -14.74 -8.18 -1.05
C GLY A 28 -13.26 -7.85 -1.11
N GLY A 29 -12.43 -8.83 -0.74
CA GLY A 29 -10.97 -8.70 -0.70
C GLY A 29 -10.39 -8.29 0.66
N ASP A 30 -11.19 -7.68 1.53
CA ASP A 30 -10.83 -7.35 2.92
C ASP A 30 -12.01 -7.61 3.86
N GLN A 31 -11.79 -7.51 5.17
CA GLN A 31 -12.89 -7.57 6.15
C GLN A 31 -13.83 -6.37 5.92
N LEU A 32 -15.13 -6.62 5.77
CA LEU A 32 -16.13 -5.58 5.52
C LEU A 32 -16.69 -5.02 6.84
N PRO A 33 -16.36 -3.78 7.24
CA PRO A 33 -16.92 -3.18 8.45
C PRO A 33 -18.41 -2.88 8.28
N HIS A 34 -19.21 -3.07 9.32
CA HIS A 34 -20.63 -2.73 9.29
C HIS A 34 -20.89 -1.25 8.97
N GLY A 35 -20.01 -0.35 9.42
CA GLY A 35 -20.12 1.09 9.14
C GLY A 35 -20.09 1.43 7.64
N VAL A 36 -19.33 0.68 6.82
CA VAL A 36 -19.32 0.86 5.36
C VAL A 36 -20.71 0.63 4.79
N VAL A 37 -21.36 -0.43 5.25
CA VAL A 37 -22.64 -0.89 4.73
C VAL A 37 -23.74 0.08 5.12
N THR A 38 -23.73 0.54 6.37
CA THR A 38 -24.65 1.58 6.86
C THR A 38 -24.53 2.87 6.03
N SER A 39 -23.32 3.31 5.74
CA SER A 39 -23.10 4.49 4.90
C SER A 39 -23.55 4.29 3.45
N LEU A 40 -23.32 3.10 2.88
CA LEU A 40 -23.74 2.77 1.52
C LEU A 40 -25.27 2.73 1.37
N ILE A 41 -25.97 2.14 2.34
CA ILE A 41 -27.44 2.11 2.37
C ILE A 41 -28.03 3.52 2.48
N LYS A 42 -27.38 4.43 3.22
CA LYS A 42 -27.81 5.84 3.27
C LYS A 42 -27.72 6.53 1.91
N LEU A 43 -26.69 6.23 1.13
CA LEU A 43 -26.49 6.78 -0.23
C LEU A 43 -27.38 6.12 -1.28
N ALA A 44 -27.64 4.83 -1.11
CA ALA A 44 -28.39 4.00 -2.04
C ALA A 44 -29.42 3.17 -1.27
N PRO A 45 -30.60 3.73 -0.92
CA PRO A 45 -31.56 3.06 -0.04
C PRO A 45 -32.05 1.70 -0.54
N ASP A 46 -32.08 1.52 -1.87
CA ASP A 46 -32.54 0.29 -2.52
C ASP A 46 -31.40 -0.70 -2.84
N VAL A 47 -30.17 -0.44 -2.37
CA VAL A 47 -29.03 -1.29 -2.67
C VAL A 47 -29.06 -2.58 -1.84
N ARG A 48 -28.75 -3.70 -2.48
CA ARG A 48 -28.40 -4.95 -1.82
C ARG A 48 -26.89 -5.07 -1.71
N CYS A 49 -26.40 -5.19 -0.48
CA CYS A 49 -24.98 -5.32 -0.21
C CYS A 49 -24.60 -6.80 -0.07
N LEU A 50 -23.57 -7.23 -0.80
CA LEU A 50 -23.01 -8.58 -0.72
C LEU A 50 -21.57 -8.47 -0.23
N ASN A 51 -21.23 -9.23 0.81
CA ASN A 51 -19.84 -9.42 1.23
C ASN A 51 -19.29 -10.71 0.60
N PHE A 52 -18.40 -10.58 -0.38
CA PHE A 52 -17.76 -11.67 -1.09
C PHE A 52 -16.47 -12.11 -0.41
N TYR A 53 -16.27 -13.41 -0.40
CA TYR A 53 -15.10 -14.08 0.14
C TYR A 53 -14.53 -15.07 -0.87
N GLY A 54 -13.21 -15.13 -0.92
CA GLY A 54 -12.46 -16.03 -1.79
C GLY A 54 -10.98 -15.68 -1.81
N ALA A 55 -10.20 -16.57 -2.39
CA ALA A 55 -8.80 -16.38 -2.74
C ALA A 55 -8.63 -16.54 -4.26
N THR A 56 -7.48 -16.13 -4.79
CA THR A 56 -7.16 -16.31 -6.22
C THR A 56 -7.22 -17.79 -6.62
N GLU A 57 -6.85 -18.68 -5.70
CA GLU A 57 -6.83 -20.13 -5.86
C GLU A 57 -8.23 -20.76 -5.88
N THR A 58 -9.25 -19.99 -5.49
CA THR A 58 -10.68 -20.30 -5.58
C THR A 58 -11.33 -19.25 -6.51
N PRO A 59 -11.09 -19.34 -7.83
CA PRO A 59 -11.45 -18.31 -8.80
C PRO A 59 -12.81 -17.65 -8.55
N GLN A 60 -12.84 -16.32 -8.65
CA GLN A 60 -14.02 -15.48 -8.40
C GLN A 60 -14.40 -15.40 -6.92
N VAL A 61 -15.59 -15.89 -6.56
CA VAL A 61 -16.22 -15.78 -5.25
C VAL A 61 -16.46 -17.20 -4.75
N ALA A 62 -15.84 -17.56 -3.63
CA ALA A 62 -16.05 -18.85 -2.99
C ALA A 62 -17.27 -18.84 -2.07
N GLY A 63 -17.54 -17.70 -1.44
CA GLY A 63 -18.70 -17.53 -0.59
C GLY A 63 -19.15 -16.08 -0.50
N TYR A 64 -20.34 -15.90 0.03
CA TYR A 64 -20.95 -14.59 0.19
C TYR A 64 -21.84 -14.51 1.40
N TYR A 65 -21.98 -13.30 1.93
CA TYR A 65 -23.00 -12.92 2.90
C TYR A 65 -23.86 -11.80 2.29
N GLU A 66 -25.18 -12.04 2.18
CA GLU A 66 -26.12 -10.99 1.79
C GLU A 66 -26.54 -10.19 3.01
N ILE A 67 -26.27 -8.88 2.97
CA ILE A 67 -26.65 -7.97 4.03
C ILE A 67 -28.02 -7.43 3.67
N ASN A 68 -29.05 -8.06 4.23
CA ASN A 68 -30.42 -7.71 3.95
C ASN A 68 -30.77 -6.36 4.58
N GLY A 69 -31.20 -5.40 3.77
CA GLY A 69 -31.90 -4.19 4.24
C GLY A 69 -33.34 -4.47 4.70
N GLY A 70 -33.81 -5.72 4.59
CA GLY A 70 -35.18 -6.16 4.90
C GLY A 70 -35.28 -7.07 6.12
N GLU A 71 -34.47 -6.83 7.14
CA GLU A 71 -34.54 -7.56 8.41
C GLU A 71 -35.91 -7.38 9.08
N THR A 72 -36.54 -8.48 9.49
CA THR A 72 -37.67 -8.43 10.43
C THR A 72 -37.19 -7.88 11.79
N GLU A 73 -38.08 -7.43 12.68
CA GLU A 73 -37.64 -6.91 14.00
C GLU A 73 -36.79 -7.91 14.80
N GLY A 74 -37.00 -9.22 14.60
CA GLY A 74 -36.16 -10.26 15.19
C GLY A 74 -34.76 -10.34 14.59
N ASP A 75 -34.66 -10.23 13.26
CA ASP A 75 -33.37 -10.22 12.54
C ASP A 75 -32.55 -8.99 12.90
N LYS A 76 -33.20 -7.82 13.08
CA LYS A 76 -32.53 -6.58 13.52
C LYS A 76 -31.89 -6.73 14.88
N LEU A 77 -32.61 -7.32 15.83
CA LEU A 77 -32.09 -7.50 17.19
C LEU A 77 -30.89 -8.47 17.23
N GLU A 78 -30.89 -9.53 16.41
CA GLU A 78 -29.74 -10.41 16.28
C GLU A 78 -28.57 -9.78 15.51
N SER A 79 -28.86 -9.02 14.45
CA SER A 79 -27.85 -8.26 13.71
C SER A 79 -27.21 -7.17 14.56
N GLU A 80 -27.97 -6.49 15.42
CA GLU A 80 -27.45 -5.54 16.41
C GLU A 80 -26.55 -6.21 17.45
N LYS A 81 -26.96 -7.39 17.97
CA LYS A 81 -26.11 -8.19 18.87
C LYS A 81 -24.82 -8.68 18.18
N ARG A 82 -24.89 -9.04 16.90
CA ARG A 82 -23.73 -9.44 16.08
C ARG A 82 -22.80 -8.25 15.81
N GLN A 83 -23.35 -7.08 15.47
CA GLN A 83 -22.59 -5.84 15.30
C GLN A 83 -21.91 -5.38 16.60
N ALA A 84 -22.56 -5.58 17.75
CA ALA A 84 -21.99 -5.27 19.06
C ALA A 84 -20.87 -6.24 19.47
N SER A 85 -20.86 -7.48 18.94
CA SER A 85 -19.85 -8.50 19.25
C SER A 85 -18.74 -8.62 18.19
N CYS A 86 -18.95 -8.09 16.98
CA CYS A 86 -17.93 -8.02 15.93
C CYS A 86 -18.12 -6.80 15.03
N HIS A 87 -17.03 -6.08 14.78
CA HIS A 87 -17.04 -4.88 13.92
C HIS A 87 -17.19 -5.17 12.42
N HIS A 88 -17.10 -6.44 11.99
CA HIS A 88 -17.08 -6.83 10.58
C HIS A 88 -18.18 -7.83 10.23
N CYS A 89 -18.73 -7.69 9.02
CA CYS A 89 -19.72 -8.58 8.46
C CYS A 89 -19.15 -10.00 8.29
N PRO A 90 -19.97 -11.05 8.47
CA PRO A 90 -19.59 -12.42 8.14
C PRO A 90 -19.18 -12.55 6.68
N VAL A 91 -18.38 -13.57 6.36
CA VAL A 91 -18.10 -13.97 4.98
C VAL A 91 -19.18 -14.89 4.41
N GLY A 92 -20.07 -15.39 5.29
CA GLY A 92 -21.32 -16.03 4.94
C GLY A 92 -21.16 -17.50 4.58
N ILE A 93 -21.85 -17.93 3.52
CA ILE A 93 -21.90 -19.32 3.07
C ILE A 93 -21.23 -19.49 1.70
N GLY A 94 -20.97 -20.73 1.32
CA GLY A 94 -20.46 -21.03 -0.02
C GLY A 94 -21.50 -20.74 -1.11
N ILE A 95 -21.04 -20.37 -2.30
CA ILE A 95 -21.91 -20.32 -3.50
C ILE A 95 -22.32 -21.73 -3.93
N ASP A 96 -23.21 -21.84 -4.92
CA ASP A 96 -23.67 -23.13 -5.44
C ASP A 96 -22.52 -24.09 -5.80
N GLY A 97 -22.51 -25.25 -5.12
CA GLY A 97 -21.48 -26.27 -5.28
C GLY A 97 -20.18 -26.01 -4.51
N VAL A 98 -20.10 -24.94 -3.73
CA VAL A 98 -18.96 -24.59 -2.88
C VAL A 98 -19.33 -24.70 -1.41
N GLN A 99 -18.42 -25.22 -0.59
CA GLN A 99 -18.58 -25.25 0.86
C GLN A 99 -17.44 -24.48 1.52
N LEU A 100 -17.80 -23.58 2.44
CA LEU A 100 -16.86 -23.01 3.40
C LEU A 100 -16.83 -23.92 4.64
N GLN A 101 -15.74 -24.65 4.79
CA GLN A 101 -15.52 -25.55 5.92
C GLN A 101 -14.59 -24.90 6.95
N VAL A 102 -14.93 -24.93 8.24
CA VAL A 102 -13.98 -24.52 9.30
C VAL A 102 -13.42 -25.77 9.96
N VAL A 103 -12.11 -25.96 9.87
CA VAL A 103 -11.43 -27.18 10.35
C VAL A 103 -10.39 -26.90 11.42
N ASN A 104 -10.22 -27.83 12.35
CA ASN A 104 -9.13 -27.77 13.33
C ASN A 104 -7.80 -28.27 12.74
N ARG A 105 -6.75 -28.31 13.56
CA ARG A 105 -5.40 -28.78 13.15
C ARG A 105 -5.36 -30.24 12.67
N ALA A 106 -6.33 -31.06 13.07
CA ALA A 106 -6.45 -32.45 12.61
C ALA A 106 -7.25 -32.57 11.31
N GLY A 107 -7.68 -31.45 10.70
CA GLY A 107 -8.51 -31.43 9.50
C GLY A 107 -9.98 -31.76 9.75
N MET A 108 -10.42 -31.82 11.00
CA MET A 108 -11.81 -32.13 11.36
C MET A 108 -12.64 -30.85 11.42
N ILE A 109 -13.88 -30.90 10.89
CA ILE A 109 -14.84 -29.79 10.99
C ILE A 109 -15.12 -29.48 12.46
N VAL A 110 -15.08 -28.19 12.81
CA VAL A 110 -15.30 -27.70 14.18
C VAL A 110 -16.76 -27.37 14.45
N ALA A 111 -17.15 -27.29 15.73
CA ALA A 111 -18.50 -26.89 16.13
C ALA A 111 -18.72 -25.36 15.98
N PRO A 112 -19.98 -24.88 15.94
CA PRO A 112 -20.27 -23.45 16.00
C PRO A 112 -19.57 -22.74 17.16
N GLY A 113 -18.98 -21.58 16.87
CA GLY A 113 -18.21 -20.78 17.83
C GLY A 113 -16.73 -21.17 17.97
N GLU A 114 -16.34 -22.40 17.63
CA GLU A 114 -14.93 -22.84 17.68
C GLU A 114 -14.11 -22.23 16.54
N VAL A 115 -12.87 -21.82 16.87
CA VAL A 115 -11.96 -21.21 15.89
C VAL A 115 -11.13 -22.29 15.20
N GLY A 116 -11.16 -22.27 13.87
CA GLY A 116 -10.35 -23.14 13.02
C GLY A 116 -9.78 -22.38 11.82
N GLU A 117 -9.32 -23.13 10.82
CA GLU A 117 -8.95 -22.63 9.50
C GLU A 117 -10.15 -22.74 8.55
N ILE A 118 -10.38 -21.71 7.74
CA ILE A 118 -11.36 -21.77 6.66
C ILE A 118 -10.75 -22.56 5.48
N CYS A 119 -11.43 -23.61 5.04
CA CYS A 119 -11.14 -24.39 3.86
C CYS A 119 -12.28 -24.23 2.84
N VAL A 120 -11.92 -24.11 1.57
CA VAL A 120 -12.89 -24.04 0.47
C VAL A 120 -12.92 -25.37 -0.25
N VAL A 121 -14.04 -26.10 -0.12
CA VAL A 121 -14.31 -27.30 -0.90
C VAL A 121 -15.10 -26.89 -2.13
N SER A 122 -14.55 -27.12 -3.32
CA SER A 122 -15.13 -26.59 -4.55
C SER A 122 -14.72 -27.39 -5.78
N PRO A 123 -15.63 -27.59 -6.75
CA PRO A 123 -15.27 -28.10 -8.07
C PRO A 123 -14.51 -27.06 -8.91
N TYR A 124 -14.47 -25.79 -8.48
CA TYR A 124 -13.93 -24.66 -9.22
C TYR A 124 -12.53 -24.23 -8.77
N LEU A 125 -11.77 -25.08 -8.09
CA LEU A 125 -10.40 -24.74 -7.67
C LEU A 125 -9.49 -24.48 -8.87
N SER A 126 -8.55 -23.55 -8.70
CA SER A 126 -7.46 -23.33 -9.66
C SER A 126 -6.64 -24.62 -9.87
N LEU A 127 -5.90 -24.67 -10.99
CA LEU A 127 -5.03 -25.81 -11.29
C LEU A 127 -3.81 -25.92 -10.36
N GLY A 128 -3.56 -24.90 -9.53
CA GLY A 128 -2.36 -24.78 -8.69
C GLY A 128 -1.48 -23.61 -9.12
N TYR A 129 -0.32 -23.49 -8.46
CA TYR A 129 0.65 -22.45 -8.79
C TYR A 129 1.47 -22.86 -10.02
N PHE A 130 1.77 -21.88 -10.88
CA PHE A 130 2.66 -22.08 -12.01
C PHE A 130 4.12 -22.06 -11.51
N ASP A 131 4.85 -23.13 -11.76
CA ASP A 131 6.30 -23.23 -11.52
C ASP A 131 6.93 -23.90 -12.74
N GLU A 132 7.91 -23.23 -13.38
CA GLU A 132 8.61 -23.74 -14.57
C GLU A 132 9.51 -24.95 -14.24
N LEU A 133 9.84 -25.18 -12.96
CA LEU A 133 10.80 -26.21 -12.53
C LEU A 133 10.19 -27.36 -11.71
N THR A 134 9.07 -27.17 -11.01
CA THR A 134 8.51 -28.19 -10.11
C THR A 134 6.99 -28.11 -9.98
N PHE A 135 6.27 -28.65 -10.97
CA PHE A 135 4.82 -28.79 -10.89
C PHE A 135 4.34 -29.73 -9.74
N ASP A 136 5.25 -30.54 -9.15
CA ASP A 136 4.90 -31.64 -8.22
C ASP A 136 5.31 -31.45 -6.74
N GLU A 137 6.16 -30.48 -6.38
CA GLU A 137 6.71 -30.37 -5.01
C GLU A 137 6.14 -29.19 -4.20
N LEU A 138 5.94 -28.01 -4.81
CA LEU A 138 5.34 -26.86 -4.12
C LEU A 138 3.82 -26.97 -3.91
N ASN A 139 3.13 -27.80 -4.70
CA ASN A 139 1.70 -28.06 -4.53
C ASN A 139 1.41 -28.96 -3.31
N ARG A 140 2.41 -29.65 -2.75
CA ARG A 140 2.22 -30.70 -1.74
C ARG A 140 1.86 -30.17 -0.34
N ASP A 141 2.33 -28.98 0.02
CA ASP A 141 2.07 -28.37 1.33
C ASP A 141 0.91 -27.35 1.33
N LYS A 142 0.51 -26.84 0.14
CA LYS A 142 -0.63 -25.92 -0.01
C LYS A 142 -1.89 -26.59 -0.58
N GLN A 143 -1.74 -27.75 -1.21
CA GLN A 143 -2.84 -28.68 -1.47
C GLN A 143 -2.60 -29.92 -0.62
N ASP A 144 -2.99 -29.90 0.66
CA ASP A 144 -3.00 -31.10 1.49
C ASP A 144 -4.19 -31.99 1.03
N LEU A 145 -4.02 -32.59 -0.15
CA LEU A 145 -5.00 -33.38 -0.87
C LEU A 145 -4.96 -34.87 -0.51
N LYS A 146 -4.23 -35.27 0.54
CA LYS A 146 -3.98 -36.69 0.81
C LYS A 146 -4.71 -37.30 2.01
N ASN A 147 -5.32 -36.54 2.92
CA ASN A 147 -5.85 -37.12 4.16
C ASN A 147 -7.30 -36.79 4.56
N LEU A 148 -8.16 -36.29 3.65
CA LEU A 148 -9.59 -36.12 3.95
C LEU A 148 -10.46 -37.05 3.09
N PRO A 149 -11.43 -37.79 3.68
CA PRO A 149 -12.31 -38.67 2.91
C PRO A 149 -13.17 -37.83 1.93
N PRO A 150 -13.40 -38.36 0.72
CA PRO A 150 -13.93 -37.59 -0.41
C PRO A 150 -15.38 -37.06 -0.26
N PRO A 151 -15.77 -36.11 -1.14
CA PRO A 151 -15.01 -35.66 -2.32
C PRO A 151 -14.01 -34.56 -1.95
N ALA A 152 -12.70 -34.85 -1.96
CA ALA A 152 -11.79 -34.53 -3.05
C ALA A 152 -11.74 -33.02 -3.36
N LYS A 153 -10.54 -32.41 -3.25
CA LYS A 153 -10.21 -31.03 -3.64
C LYS A 153 -10.77 -29.92 -2.74
N SER A 154 -10.06 -29.69 -1.62
CA SER A 154 -10.21 -28.50 -0.77
C SER A 154 -8.99 -27.60 -0.85
N TYR A 155 -9.19 -26.28 -0.88
CA TYR A 155 -8.13 -25.29 -0.73
C TYR A 155 -8.08 -24.79 0.72
N ARG A 156 -6.90 -24.89 1.35
CA ARG A 156 -6.63 -24.33 2.68
C ARG A 156 -6.31 -22.85 2.52
N THR A 157 -7.18 -21.97 3.03
CA THR A 157 -7.04 -20.54 2.75
C THR A 157 -5.95 -19.90 3.59
N GLY A 158 -5.61 -20.47 4.75
CA GLY A 158 -4.79 -19.81 5.77
C GLY A 158 -5.52 -18.70 6.52
N ASP A 159 -6.84 -18.54 6.35
CA ASP A 159 -7.66 -17.63 7.16
C ASP A 159 -8.20 -18.34 8.40
N HIS A 160 -8.13 -17.69 9.56
CA HIS A 160 -8.87 -18.09 10.74
C HIS A 160 -10.35 -17.77 10.57
N GLY A 161 -11.21 -18.68 10.99
CA GLY A 161 -12.64 -18.45 11.02
C GLY A 161 -13.37 -19.32 12.04
N ARG A 162 -14.67 -19.07 12.16
CA ARG A 162 -15.61 -19.88 12.94
C ARG A 162 -16.99 -19.84 12.31
N TYR A 163 -17.79 -20.87 12.56
CA TYR A 163 -19.21 -20.83 12.26
C TYR A 163 -19.96 -19.99 13.30
N LEU A 164 -20.92 -19.22 12.81
CA LEU A 164 -21.98 -18.60 13.61
C LEU A 164 -23.13 -19.60 13.81
N GLU A 165 -24.04 -19.30 14.73
CA GLU A 165 -25.17 -20.18 15.06
C GLU A 165 -26.12 -20.39 13.87
N ASP A 166 -26.21 -19.42 12.97
CA ASP A 166 -27.00 -19.47 11.73
C ASP A 166 -26.28 -20.18 10.57
N GLY A 167 -25.09 -20.74 10.81
CA GLY A 167 -24.29 -21.46 9.82
C GLY A 167 -23.41 -20.56 8.93
N ASN A 168 -23.52 -19.23 9.03
CA ASN A 168 -22.61 -18.32 8.34
C ASN A 168 -21.19 -18.45 8.90
N VAL A 169 -20.18 -18.31 8.05
CA VAL A 169 -18.78 -18.27 8.47
C VAL A 169 -18.37 -16.83 8.76
N GLN A 170 -17.68 -16.63 9.87
CA GLN A 170 -17.01 -15.39 10.23
C GLN A 170 -15.50 -15.54 10.04
N CYS A 171 -14.89 -14.64 9.26
CA CYS A 171 -13.43 -14.57 9.09
C CYS A 171 -12.81 -13.67 10.16
N LEU A 172 -11.81 -14.21 10.87
CA LEU A 172 -11.15 -13.58 12.02
C LEU A 172 -9.77 -13.01 11.67
N GLY A 173 -9.24 -13.30 10.46
CA GLY A 173 -7.95 -12.82 9.98
C GLY A 173 -7.07 -13.94 9.44
N ARG A 174 -5.77 -13.68 9.27
CA ARG A 174 -4.78 -14.65 8.77
C ARG A 174 -4.21 -15.53 9.89
N MET A 175 -3.92 -16.79 9.58
CA MET A 175 -3.14 -17.71 10.40
C MET A 175 -1.63 -17.52 10.22
N ASP A 176 -1.22 -17.14 9.02
CA ASP A 176 0.16 -16.95 8.63
C ASP A 176 0.59 -15.48 8.74
N GLN A 177 1.77 -15.16 8.19
CA GLN A 177 2.33 -13.81 8.22
C GLN A 177 1.87 -12.94 7.06
N GLN A 178 0.99 -13.45 6.20
CA GLN A 178 0.48 -12.69 5.07
C GLN A 178 -0.32 -11.48 5.54
N LEU A 179 -0.22 -10.39 4.79
CA LEU A 179 -0.92 -9.15 5.10
C LEU A 179 -2.04 -8.91 4.06
N LYS A 180 -3.20 -8.48 4.55
CA LYS A 180 -4.25 -7.86 3.72
C LYS A 180 -4.26 -6.37 4.06
N ILE A 181 -3.86 -5.55 3.10
CA ILE A 181 -3.83 -4.09 3.25
C ILE A 181 -4.62 -3.50 2.09
N ARG A 182 -5.77 -2.87 2.40
CA ARG A 182 -6.63 -2.20 1.42
C ARG A 182 -7.06 -3.14 0.29
N GLY A 183 -7.41 -4.39 0.64
CA GLY A 183 -7.80 -5.43 -0.31
C GLY A 183 -6.65 -6.08 -1.09
N PHE A 184 -5.40 -5.64 -0.91
CA PHE A 184 -4.24 -6.28 -1.52
C PHE A 184 -3.67 -7.37 -0.62
N ARG A 185 -3.45 -8.55 -1.21
CA ARG A 185 -2.76 -9.68 -0.61
C ARG A 185 -1.25 -9.47 -0.78
N ILE A 186 -0.54 -9.29 0.33
CA ILE A 186 0.89 -8.95 0.34
C ILE A 186 1.64 -10.01 1.12
N GLU A 187 2.72 -10.54 0.54
CA GLU A 187 3.65 -11.49 1.18
C GLU A 187 4.87 -10.72 1.70
N PRO A 188 4.99 -10.45 3.02
CA PRO A 188 6.11 -9.67 3.57
C PRO A 188 7.47 -10.22 3.17
N ALA A 189 7.62 -11.55 3.16
CA ALA A 189 8.86 -12.25 2.83
C ALA A 189 9.38 -11.97 1.40
N GLU A 190 8.52 -11.57 0.45
CA GLU A 190 8.96 -11.16 -0.88
C GLU A 190 9.67 -9.80 -0.85
N ILE A 191 9.08 -8.85 -0.12
CA ILE A 191 9.62 -7.51 0.06
C ILE A 191 10.90 -7.57 0.91
N GLU A 192 10.89 -8.36 1.99
CA GLU A 192 12.06 -8.58 2.86
C GLU A 192 13.26 -9.14 2.05
N ARG A 193 13.03 -10.18 1.24
CA ARG A 193 14.09 -10.74 0.38
C ARG A 193 14.63 -9.74 -0.61
N MET A 194 13.78 -8.90 -1.22
CA MET A 194 14.25 -7.85 -2.12
C MET A 194 15.08 -6.79 -1.39
N LEU A 195 14.64 -6.35 -0.21
CA LEU A 195 15.42 -5.41 0.61
C LEU A 195 16.79 -5.98 0.97
N GLN A 196 16.88 -7.27 1.29
CA GLN A 196 18.12 -7.98 1.59
C GLN A 196 19.06 -8.17 0.38
N GLN A 197 18.61 -7.87 -0.85
CA GLN A 197 19.50 -7.83 -2.01
C GLN A 197 20.30 -6.53 -2.08
N HIS A 198 19.92 -5.50 -1.34
CA HIS A 198 20.68 -4.26 -1.25
C HIS A 198 21.94 -4.47 -0.40
N GLU A 199 23.13 -4.12 -0.92
CA GLU A 199 24.44 -4.40 -0.30
C GLU A 199 24.60 -3.93 1.16
N ALA A 200 23.96 -2.80 1.50
CA ALA A 200 24.01 -2.23 2.84
C ALA A 200 22.99 -2.85 3.82
N VAL A 201 22.05 -3.70 3.38
CA VAL A 201 21.01 -4.29 4.24
C VAL A 201 21.38 -5.71 4.64
N GLU A 202 21.55 -5.94 5.94
CA GLU A 202 21.83 -7.27 6.50
C GLU A 202 20.54 -8.05 6.78
N GLN A 203 19.56 -7.38 7.40
CA GLN A 203 18.27 -7.97 7.74
C GLN A 203 17.15 -6.99 7.39
N ALA A 204 16.02 -7.53 6.97
CA ALA A 204 14.81 -6.76 6.74
C ALA A 204 13.61 -7.47 7.36
N VAL A 205 12.68 -6.69 7.91
CA VAL A 205 11.39 -7.16 8.41
C VAL A 205 10.31 -6.22 7.94
N ILE A 206 9.25 -6.76 7.35
CA ILE A 206 8.07 -6.02 6.90
C ILE A 206 6.88 -6.40 7.78
N LEU A 207 6.23 -5.38 8.35
CA LEU A 207 5.04 -5.54 9.17
C LEU A 207 3.94 -4.60 8.68
N ASP A 208 2.70 -4.90 9.07
CA ASP A 208 1.66 -3.89 9.06
C ASP A 208 1.74 -3.02 10.33
N ALA A 209 1.42 -1.75 10.18
CA ALA A 209 1.27 -0.79 11.25
C ALA A 209 -0.02 0.00 11.04
N LEU A 210 -0.53 0.60 12.12
CA LEU A 210 -1.57 1.62 12.00
C LEU A 210 -0.91 2.97 11.77
N ASP A 211 -1.39 3.69 10.76
CA ASP A 211 -1.08 5.10 10.60
C ASP A 211 -1.79 5.94 11.68
N HIS A 212 -1.64 7.25 11.60
CA HIS A 212 -2.22 8.16 12.59
C HIS A 212 -3.76 8.21 12.54
N ASN A 213 -4.37 7.77 11.44
CA ASN A 213 -5.82 7.65 11.25
C ASN A 213 -6.36 6.27 11.65
N GLY A 214 -5.49 5.37 12.09
CA GLY A 214 -5.86 3.99 12.42
C GLY A 214 -6.04 3.11 11.20
N GLU A 215 -5.59 3.52 10.01
CA GLU A 215 -5.58 2.65 8.83
C GLU A 215 -4.32 1.78 8.79
N ARG A 216 -4.44 0.56 8.24
CA ARG A 216 -3.29 -0.32 8.04
C ARG A 216 -2.40 0.19 6.90
N MET A 217 -1.09 0.20 7.14
CA MET A 217 -0.03 0.50 6.18
C MET A 217 1.15 -0.45 6.37
N LEU A 218 1.97 -0.63 5.33
CA LEU A 218 3.23 -1.36 5.44
C LEU A 218 4.29 -0.52 6.17
N MET A 219 5.12 -1.19 6.95
CA MET A 219 6.27 -0.59 7.61
C MET A 219 7.48 -1.52 7.45
N GLY A 220 8.58 -0.95 6.99
CA GLY A 220 9.84 -1.67 6.85
C GLY A 220 10.81 -1.37 7.98
N PHE A 221 11.49 -2.40 8.45
CA PHE A 221 12.60 -2.30 9.38
C PHE A 221 13.82 -2.93 8.74
N VAL A 222 14.95 -2.23 8.77
CA VAL A 222 16.21 -2.74 8.22
C VAL A 222 17.32 -2.68 9.27
N VAL A 223 18.18 -3.68 9.28
CA VAL A 223 19.48 -3.67 9.96
C VAL A 223 20.53 -3.49 8.89
N LEU A 224 21.40 -2.50 9.06
CA LEU A 224 22.48 -2.23 8.11
C LEU A 224 23.72 -3.06 8.41
N THR A 225 24.45 -3.45 7.36
CA THR A 225 25.74 -4.14 7.53
C THR A 225 26.75 -3.24 8.24
N LEU A 226 27.65 -3.81 9.04
CA LEU A 226 28.68 -3.04 9.77
C LEU A 226 29.61 -2.21 8.87
N SER A 227 29.70 -2.56 7.59
CA SER A 227 30.45 -1.83 6.54
C SER A 227 29.67 -0.68 5.90
N SER A 228 28.41 -0.46 6.29
CA SER A 228 27.55 0.61 5.75
C SER A 228 28.07 1.98 6.18
N SER A 229 28.85 2.61 5.32
CA SER A 229 29.21 4.02 5.41
C SER A 229 28.76 4.69 4.12
N PRO A 230 27.88 5.72 4.17
CA PRO A 230 27.43 6.48 5.35
C PRO A 230 26.30 5.82 6.16
N PRO A 231 26.01 6.32 7.39
CA PRO A 231 24.86 5.88 8.19
C PRO A 231 23.53 6.04 7.44
N PHE A 232 22.50 5.32 7.90
CA PHE A 232 21.16 5.41 7.32
C PHE A 232 20.68 6.86 7.22
N SER A 233 20.33 7.26 6.01
CA SER A 233 19.89 8.61 5.65
C SER A 233 18.57 8.55 4.89
N SER A 234 17.93 9.71 4.67
CA SER A 234 16.78 9.80 3.78
C SER A 234 17.12 9.29 2.37
N ALA A 235 18.29 9.64 1.83
CA ALA A 235 18.76 9.16 0.54
C ALA A 235 18.87 7.62 0.47
N MET A 236 19.29 6.98 1.56
CA MET A 236 19.32 5.51 1.67
C MET A 236 17.90 4.92 1.68
N SER A 237 16.99 5.51 2.45
CA SER A 237 15.57 5.12 2.47
C SER A 237 14.95 5.23 1.07
N ASP A 238 15.19 6.34 0.36
CA ASP A 238 14.68 6.57 -0.99
C ASP A 238 15.28 5.59 -2.01
N SER A 239 16.56 5.24 -1.87
CA SER A 239 17.21 4.19 -2.69
C SER A 239 16.51 2.84 -2.52
N LEU A 240 16.23 2.43 -1.28
CA LEU A 240 15.51 1.19 -0.99
C LEU A 240 14.09 1.20 -1.54
N LYS A 241 13.36 2.31 -1.38
CA LYS A 241 12.01 2.46 -1.96
C LYS A 241 12.04 2.42 -3.49
N THR A 242 13.04 3.03 -4.12
CA THR A 242 13.22 3.01 -5.58
C THR A 242 13.50 1.60 -6.09
N MET A 243 14.36 0.85 -5.40
CA MET A 243 14.61 -0.56 -5.69
C MET A 243 13.33 -1.39 -5.61
N LEU A 244 12.54 -1.21 -4.54
CA LEU A 244 11.26 -1.92 -4.40
C LEU A 244 10.27 -1.53 -5.51
N ALA A 245 10.15 -0.23 -5.83
CA ALA A 245 9.23 0.27 -6.85
C ALA A 245 9.58 -0.21 -8.27
N ALA A 246 10.84 -0.60 -8.53
CA ALA A 246 11.25 -1.17 -9.81
C ALA A 246 10.72 -2.61 -10.01
N GLN A 247 10.49 -3.36 -8.92
CA GLN A 247 10.07 -4.77 -8.99
C GLN A 247 8.61 -4.97 -8.60
N PHE A 248 8.07 -4.12 -7.73
CA PHE A 248 6.76 -4.30 -7.12
C PHE A 248 5.82 -3.15 -7.44
N PRO A 249 4.50 -3.43 -7.47
CA PRO A 249 3.49 -2.38 -7.54
C PRO A 249 3.54 -1.48 -6.29
N ALA A 250 3.08 -0.23 -6.44
CA ALA A 250 3.20 0.80 -5.40
C ALA A 250 2.66 0.40 -4.02
N TYR A 251 1.61 -0.44 -3.95
CA TYR A 251 1.01 -0.87 -2.68
C TYR A 251 1.89 -1.84 -1.87
N MET A 252 2.93 -2.43 -2.49
CA MET A 252 3.92 -3.29 -1.82
C MET A 252 5.16 -2.53 -1.35
N VAL A 253 5.30 -1.25 -1.71
CA VAL A 253 6.44 -0.42 -1.27
C VAL A 253 6.09 0.18 0.09
N PRO A 254 6.81 -0.14 1.18
CA PRO A 254 6.55 0.44 2.48
C PRO A 254 6.78 1.96 2.43
N PRO A 255 5.78 2.78 2.78
CA PRO A 255 5.95 4.23 2.81
C PRO A 255 7.02 4.66 3.81
N GLN A 256 7.22 3.91 4.91
CA GLN A 256 8.28 4.15 5.89
C GLN A 256 9.22 2.95 5.99
N ILE A 257 10.53 3.22 5.93
CA ILE A 257 11.59 2.24 6.20
C ILE A 257 12.48 2.80 7.33
N LEU A 258 12.60 2.05 8.42
CA LEU A 258 13.31 2.45 9.61
C LEU A 258 14.56 1.59 9.81
N ASN A 259 15.71 2.24 9.95
CA ASN A 259 16.91 1.57 10.42
C ASN A 259 16.84 1.30 11.93
N ILE A 260 17.16 0.07 12.32
CA ILE A 260 17.27 -0.40 13.70
C ILE A 260 18.59 -1.15 13.89
N GLU A 261 19.11 -1.14 15.12
CA GLU A 261 20.41 -1.77 15.42
C GLU A 261 20.37 -3.30 15.29
N GLN A 262 19.25 -3.92 15.68
CA GLN A 262 19.04 -5.37 15.59
C GLN A 262 17.54 -5.69 15.59
N ILE A 263 17.16 -6.81 14.97
CA ILE A 263 15.78 -7.31 15.04
C ILE A 263 15.50 -7.84 16.45
N PRO A 264 14.53 -7.27 17.20
CA PRO A 264 14.19 -7.77 18.51
C PRO A 264 13.49 -9.13 18.41
N LEU A 265 13.80 -10.02 19.34
CA LEU A 265 13.21 -11.35 19.44
C LEU A 265 12.47 -11.51 20.77
N THR A 266 11.34 -12.19 20.74
CA THR A 266 10.61 -12.71 21.91
C THR A 266 11.46 -13.76 22.64
N PRO A 267 11.14 -14.11 23.90
CA PRO A 267 11.83 -15.18 24.64
C PRO A 267 11.85 -16.53 23.90
N ASN A 268 10.88 -16.77 23.01
CA ASN A 268 10.79 -17.99 22.19
C ASN A 268 11.55 -17.88 20.85
N GLY A 269 12.40 -16.86 20.67
CA GLY A 269 13.23 -16.68 19.47
C GLY A 269 12.47 -16.20 18.22
N LYS A 270 11.19 -15.87 18.33
CA LYS A 270 10.41 -15.26 17.22
C LYS A 270 10.59 -13.74 17.20
N ILE A 271 10.45 -13.11 16.04
CA ILE A 271 10.46 -11.64 15.90
C ILE A 271 9.44 -10.99 16.86
N ASP A 272 9.89 -10.04 17.67
CA ASP A 272 9.03 -9.24 18.55
C ASP A 272 8.44 -8.05 17.78
N LYS A 273 7.31 -8.33 17.11
CA LYS A 273 6.55 -7.33 16.34
C LYS A 273 6.11 -6.15 17.21
N ALA A 274 5.74 -6.40 18.47
CA ALA A 274 5.27 -5.34 19.37
C ALA A 274 6.40 -4.38 19.73
N GLN A 275 7.61 -4.90 19.96
CA GLN A 275 8.79 -4.08 20.21
C GLN A 275 9.18 -3.26 18.97
N LEU A 276 9.14 -3.84 17.77
CA LEU A 276 9.37 -3.12 16.50
C LEU A 276 8.41 -1.94 16.34
N LEU A 277 7.10 -2.18 16.50
CA LEU A 277 6.09 -1.12 16.41
C LEU A 277 6.27 -0.04 17.49
N ARG A 278 6.73 -0.40 18.68
CA ARG A 278 7.05 0.59 19.73
C ARG A 278 8.24 1.47 19.35
N LEU A 279 9.28 0.90 18.73
CA LEU A 279 10.43 1.66 18.23
C LEU A 279 10.00 2.65 17.14
N ALA A 280 9.15 2.23 16.22
CA ALA A 280 8.58 3.10 15.19
C ALA A 280 7.81 4.27 15.78
N LYS A 281 6.88 4.00 16.72
CA LYS A 281 6.11 5.06 17.41
C LYS A 281 7.02 6.09 18.08
N LYS A 282 8.06 5.63 18.80
CA LYS A 282 9.03 6.52 19.47
C LYS A 282 9.74 7.44 18.47
N ARG A 283 10.12 6.91 17.29
CA ARG A 283 10.79 7.68 16.25
C ARG A 283 9.85 8.70 15.59
N ASN A 284 8.60 8.31 15.32
CA ASN A 284 7.60 9.22 14.76
C ASN A 284 7.31 10.40 15.69
N THR A 285 7.14 10.14 17.00
CA THR A 285 6.98 11.22 18.00
C THR A 285 8.19 12.16 18.08
N LEU A 286 9.40 11.66 17.85
CA LEU A 286 10.60 12.50 17.80
C LEU A 286 10.62 13.38 16.53
N SER A 287 10.24 12.79 15.39
CA SER A 287 10.13 13.48 14.11
C SER A 287 9.10 14.61 14.19
N GLU A 288 7.91 14.35 14.72
CA GLU A 288 6.84 15.33 14.93
C GLU A 288 7.31 16.55 15.75
N LYS A 289 8.14 16.33 16.78
CA LYS A 289 8.69 17.43 17.59
C LYS A 289 9.66 18.32 16.80
N LEU A 290 10.46 17.73 15.92
CA LEU A 290 11.39 18.46 15.05
C LEU A 290 10.62 19.24 13.96
N THR A 291 9.56 18.64 13.40
CA THR A 291 8.70 19.27 12.38
C THR A 291 8.04 20.54 12.91
N ARG A 292 7.50 20.53 14.14
CA ARG A 292 6.92 21.73 14.79
C ARG A 292 7.93 22.88 14.95
N GLN A 293 9.21 22.58 15.10
CA GLN A 293 10.26 23.60 15.16
C GLN A 293 10.58 24.19 13.78
N ASN A 294 10.51 23.37 12.71
CA ASN A 294 10.79 23.82 11.34
C ASN A 294 9.64 24.61 10.69
N LEU A 295 8.38 24.28 11.01
CA LEU A 295 7.19 25.02 10.56
C LEU A 295 7.25 26.52 10.92
N ALA A 296 8.01 26.90 11.94
CA ALA A 296 8.18 28.29 12.36
C ALA A 296 9.18 29.11 11.51
N SER A 297 9.90 28.50 10.57
CA SER A 297 11.15 29.08 10.03
C SER A 297 11.07 29.66 8.60
N SER A 298 9.96 29.56 7.87
CA SER A 298 9.84 30.17 6.52
C SER A 298 8.41 30.60 6.17
N PRO A 299 8.20 31.78 5.58
CA PRO A 299 6.87 32.21 5.13
C PRO A 299 6.40 31.34 3.95
N LEU A 300 5.21 30.78 4.07
CA LEU A 300 4.57 29.95 3.04
C LEU A 300 3.95 30.82 1.94
N THR A 301 3.98 30.35 0.69
CA THR A 301 3.22 30.98 -0.41
C THR A 301 1.72 30.73 -0.23
N PRO A 302 0.83 31.51 -0.89
CA PRO A 302 -0.62 31.26 -0.84
C PRO A 302 -1.00 29.83 -1.30
N MET A 303 -0.38 29.35 -2.38
CA MET A 303 -0.59 27.97 -2.86
C MET A 303 -0.13 26.92 -1.86
N GLN A 304 1.01 27.15 -1.17
CA GLN A 304 1.48 26.26 -0.12
C GLN A 304 0.53 26.22 1.07
N HIS A 305 -0.07 27.35 1.47
CA HIS A 305 -1.11 27.38 2.50
C HIS A 305 -2.34 26.57 2.06
N ASP A 306 -2.82 26.80 0.84
CA ASP A 306 -4.02 26.11 0.34
C ASP A 306 -3.85 24.58 0.29
N ILE A 307 -2.70 24.11 -0.19
CA ILE A 307 -2.40 22.67 -0.25
C ILE A 307 -2.17 22.13 1.18
N LEU A 308 -1.50 22.88 2.05
CA LEU A 308 -1.27 22.48 3.44
C LEU A 308 -2.59 22.31 4.18
N ASP A 309 -3.51 23.26 4.09
CA ASP A 309 -4.83 23.18 4.72
C ASP A 309 -5.61 21.96 4.21
N LEU A 310 -5.57 21.69 2.90
CA LEU A 310 -6.21 20.51 2.31
C LEU A 310 -5.61 19.21 2.84
N TRP A 311 -4.29 19.11 2.94
CA TRP A 311 -3.61 17.95 3.49
C TRP A 311 -3.95 17.78 4.97
N GLN A 312 -3.90 18.86 5.76
CA GLN A 312 -4.19 18.81 7.19
C GLN A 312 -5.62 18.36 7.46
N ASN A 313 -6.59 18.88 6.70
CA ASN A 313 -8.00 18.51 6.83
C ASN A 313 -8.27 17.09 6.34
N THR A 314 -7.75 16.71 5.16
CA THR A 314 -8.01 15.37 4.59
C THR A 314 -7.33 14.28 5.39
N LEU A 315 -6.10 14.52 5.82
CA LEU A 315 -5.39 13.56 6.65
C LEU A 315 -5.89 13.63 8.10
N ASN A 316 -6.50 14.73 8.58
CA ASN A 316 -6.78 14.97 10.00
C ASN A 316 -5.50 15.04 10.85
N ARG A 317 -4.52 15.81 10.37
CA ARG A 317 -3.20 15.98 10.98
C ARG A 317 -2.70 17.40 10.80
N PHE A 318 -2.49 18.13 11.90
CA PHE A 318 -2.17 19.57 11.87
C PHE A 318 -0.68 19.90 12.11
N ASP A 319 0.18 18.88 12.21
CA ASP A 319 1.63 19.05 12.39
C ASP A 319 2.45 18.69 11.14
N ILE A 320 1.84 18.83 9.96
CA ILE A 320 2.45 18.59 8.65
C ILE A 320 3.35 19.76 8.24
N SER A 321 4.57 19.47 7.79
CA SER A 321 5.48 20.39 7.11
C SER A 321 5.34 20.30 5.59
N ILE A 322 5.68 21.40 4.88
CA ILE A 322 5.62 21.43 3.41
C ILE A 322 6.62 20.52 2.70
N ASP A 323 7.62 20.04 3.43
CA ASP A 323 8.64 19.10 2.95
C ASP A 323 8.35 17.65 3.34
N ASP A 324 7.27 17.40 4.09
CA ASP A 324 6.88 16.05 4.47
C ASP A 324 6.39 15.26 3.26
N ASN A 325 6.84 14.01 3.17
CA ASN A 325 6.38 13.08 2.14
C ASN A 325 4.94 12.64 2.45
N PHE A 326 4.03 12.82 1.49
CA PHE A 326 2.61 12.51 1.59
C PHE A 326 2.34 11.13 2.18
N PHE A 327 3.00 10.09 1.67
CA PHE A 327 2.75 8.71 2.11
C PHE A 327 3.40 8.41 3.46
N GLU A 328 4.49 9.08 3.80
CA GLU A 328 5.13 8.93 5.12
C GLU A 328 4.27 9.50 6.24
N ILE A 329 3.49 10.55 5.98
CA ILE A 329 2.66 11.18 6.99
C ILE A 329 1.26 10.56 7.13
N GLY A 330 0.96 9.46 6.41
CA GLY A 330 -0.33 8.76 6.44
C GLY A 330 -1.16 8.91 5.17
N GLY A 331 -0.64 9.63 4.17
CA GLY A 331 -1.25 9.71 2.84
C GLY A 331 -1.35 8.34 2.17
N ASN A 332 -2.36 8.18 1.33
CA ASN A 332 -2.63 6.96 0.59
C ASN A 332 -3.43 7.24 -0.68
N SER A 333 -3.71 6.23 -1.49
CA SER A 333 -4.43 6.42 -2.76
C SER A 333 -5.84 7.02 -2.58
N LEU A 334 -6.52 6.73 -1.47
CA LEU A 334 -7.84 7.32 -1.18
C LEU A 334 -7.73 8.80 -0.84
N SER A 335 -6.87 9.14 0.13
CA SER A 335 -6.65 10.54 0.52
C SER A 335 -6.03 11.36 -0.61
N ALA A 336 -5.21 10.73 -1.47
CA ALA A 336 -4.73 11.32 -2.72
C ALA A 336 -5.90 11.70 -3.64
N VAL A 337 -6.82 10.78 -3.91
CA VAL A 337 -8.00 11.04 -4.74
C VAL A 337 -8.86 12.16 -4.12
N GLN A 338 -9.06 12.15 -2.80
CA GLN A 338 -9.81 13.19 -2.09
C GLN A 338 -9.14 14.57 -2.22
N ILE A 339 -7.82 14.66 -2.03
CA ILE A 339 -7.07 15.91 -2.15
C ILE A 339 -7.09 16.40 -3.59
N LEU A 340 -6.88 15.52 -4.57
CA LEU A 340 -6.87 15.88 -6.00
C LEU A 340 -8.25 16.36 -6.46
N ALA A 341 -9.33 15.73 -5.99
CA ALA A 341 -10.68 16.18 -6.27
C ALA A 341 -10.96 17.58 -5.69
N GLN A 342 -10.52 17.84 -4.45
CA GLN A 342 -10.66 19.15 -3.82
C GLN A 342 -9.79 20.22 -4.49
N LEU A 343 -8.55 19.89 -4.86
CA LEU A 343 -7.65 20.77 -5.61
C LEU A 343 -8.23 21.11 -6.98
N ARG A 344 -8.78 20.12 -7.70
CA ARG A 344 -9.47 20.34 -8.97
C ARG A 344 -10.63 21.30 -8.82
N ASN A 345 -11.47 21.14 -7.79
CA ASN A 345 -12.58 22.05 -7.53
C ASN A 345 -12.12 23.48 -7.22
N LYS A 346 -10.97 23.63 -6.54
CA LYS A 346 -10.44 24.94 -6.13
C LYS A 346 -9.64 25.66 -7.21
N LEU A 347 -8.87 24.92 -8.02
CA LEU A 347 -7.90 25.45 -8.99
C LEU A 347 -8.38 25.33 -10.45
N GLY A 348 -9.37 24.47 -10.72
CA GLY A 348 -9.88 24.24 -12.07
C GLY A 348 -8.95 23.44 -12.99
N GLU A 349 -7.86 22.87 -12.47
CA GLU A 349 -6.92 22.03 -13.23
C GLU A 349 -7.20 20.54 -13.06
N ASP A 350 -7.11 19.79 -14.15
CA ASP A 350 -7.26 18.33 -14.16
C ASP A 350 -5.96 17.66 -13.68
N LEU A 351 -5.85 17.48 -12.36
CA LEU A 351 -4.77 16.71 -11.77
C LEU A 351 -5.10 15.23 -11.73
N VAL A 352 -4.13 14.40 -12.11
CA VAL A 352 -4.23 12.95 -12.07
C VAL A 352 -3.40 12.41 -10.90
N ILE A 353 -3.72 11.20 -10.44
CA ILE A 353 -3.06 10.60 -9.28
C ILE A 353 -1.54 10.45 -9.48
N THR A 354 -1.10 10.26 -10.72
CA THR A 354 0.32 10.19 -11.08
C THR A 354 1.07 11.48 -10.74
N ASP A 355 0.43 12.65 -10.81
CA ASP A 355 1.07 13.92 -10.46
C ASP A 355 1.50 13.97 -8.99
N LEU A 356 0.69 13.36 -8.11
CA LEU A 356 1.00 13.26 -6.68
C LEU A 356 2.13 12.25 -6.42
N TYR A 357 2.17 11.14 -7.14
CA TYR A 357 3.27 10.16 -7.02
C TYR A 357 4.62 10.74 -7.48
N GLU A 358 4.61 11.69 -8.42
CA GLU A 358 5.82 12.41 -8.85
C GLU A 358 6.21 13.56 -7.91
N ARG A 359 5.24 14.13 -7.19
CA ARG A 359 5.41 15.32 -6.33
C ARG A 359 4.90 15.02 -4.93
N LEU A 360 5.72 14.30 -4.19
CA LEU A 360 5.38 13.72 -2.90
C LEU A 360 5.32 14.73 -1.75
N THR A 361 5.75 15.99 -1.96
CA THR A 361 5.69 17.04 -0.91
C THR A 361 4.86 18.22 -1.36
N ILE A 362 4.31 18.97 -0.40
CA ILE A 362 3.55 20.20 -0.66
C ILE A 362 4.42 21.21 -1.44
N ARG A 363 5.72 21.31 -1.13
CA ARG A 363 6.64 22.17 -1.87
C ARG A 363 6.73 21.78 -3.35
N GLN A 364 6.90 20.49 -3.63
CA GLN A 364 6.98 19.99 -5.01
C GLN A 364 5.66 20.17 -5.76
N LEU A 365 4.54 19.90 -5.08
CA LEU A 365 3.21 20.03 -5.64
C LEU A 365 2.87 21.50 -5.95
N ALA A 366 3.11 22.41 -5.00
CA ALA A 366 2.89 23.85 -5.18
C ALA A 366 3.76 24.46 -6.30
N ALA A 367 4.98 23.95 -6.49
CA ALA A 367 5.87 24.41 -7.56
C ALA A 367 5.33 24.09 -8.95
N ALA A 368 4.51 23.05 -9.11
CA ALA A 368 3.90 22.71 -10.39
C ALA A 368 2.80 23.71 -10.82
N PHE A 369 2.11 24.32 -9.86
CA PHE A 369 1.05 25.31 -10.10
C PHE A 369 1.56 26.75 -10.18
N SER A 370 2.83 26.97 -9.85
CA SER A 370 3.42 28.31 -9.88
C SER A 370 3.76 28.67 -11.32
N GLN A 371 2.83 29.31 -12.04
CA GLN A 371 3.08 30.00 -13.30
C GLN A 371 3.81 31.35 -13.10
N ASP A 372 4.84 31.37 -12.24
CA ASP A 372 5.77 32.50 -12.17
C ASP A 372 7.18 31.98 -12.49
N PRO A 373 7.87 32.55 -13.48
CA PRO A 373 9.27 32.22 -13.72
C PRO A 373 10.01 32.55 -12.43
N VAL A 374 10.64 31.53 -11.83
CA VAL A 374 11.61 31.73 -10.76
C VAL A 374 12.57 32.82 -11.24
N ALA A 375 12.43 34.02 -10.67
CA ALA A 375 13.39 35.09 -10.85
C ALA A 375 14.67 34.60 -10.17
N VAL A 376 15.50 33.90 -10.95
CA VAL A 376 16.87 33.61 -10.59
C VAL A 376 17.49 34.97 -10.31
N ASN A 377 17.83 35.24 -9.05
CA ASN A 377 18.53 36.44 -8.67
C ASN A 377 19.95 36.40 -9.30
N VAL A 378 20.07 36.98 -10.50
CA VAL A 378 21.28 36.95 -11.33
C VAL A 378 22.46 37.67 -10.64
N GLN A 379 22.21 38.50 -9.62
CA GLN A 379 23.26 39.22 -8.89
C GLN A 379 24.13 38.31 -8.02
N ALA A 380 23.64 37.12 -7.59
CA ALA A 380 24.46 36.18 -6.83
C ALA A 380 25.40 35.33 -7.72
N VAL A 381 25.09 35.19 -9.02
CA VAL A 381 25.87 34.38 -9.96
C VAL A 381 27.01 35.20 -10.58
N GLU A 382 26.82 36.50 -10.84
CA GLU A 382 27.88 37.36 -11.39
C GLU A 382 29.08 37.56 -10.47
N LEU A 383 28.88 37.51 -9.14
CA LEU A 383 29.98 37.62 -8.16
C LEU A 383 30.83 36.35 -8.10
N SER A 384 30.26 35.16 -8.37
CA SER A 384 31.01 33.89 -8.44
C SER A 384 31.77 33.71 -9.75
N ILE A 385 31.29 34.28 -10.85
CA ILE A 385 31.95 34.15 -12.17
C ILE A 385 33.16 35.08 -12.30
N LYS A 386 33.13 36.29 -11.71
CA LYS A 386 34.30 37.21 -11.73
C LYS A 386 35.50 36.72 -10.91
N GLN A 387 35.32 35.80 -9.97
CA GLN A 387 36.41 35.26 -9.13
C GLN A 387 37.04 33.96 -9.68
N ARG A 388 36.46 33.34 -10.70
CA ARG A 388 36.98 32.10 -11.31
C ARG A 388 37.01 32.19 -12.83
N GLY A 389 38.12 32.67 -13.40
CA GLY A 389 38.47 32.35 -14.78
C GLY A 389 39.19 33.43 -15.58
N ARG A 390 40.46 33.72 -15.22
CA ARG A 390 41.43 34.28 -16.18
C ARG A 390 42.32 33.14 -16.67
N ARG A 391 41.90 32.43 -17.72
CA ARG A 391 42.77 31.61 -18.58
C ARG A 391 42.26 31.72 -20.01
N GLU A 392 42.92 32.56 -20.79
CA GLU A 392 42.75 32.64 -22.24
C GLU A 392 43.22 31.32 -22.88
N ILE A 393 42.37 30.74 -23.72
CA ILE A 393 42.73 29.62 -24.61
C ILE A 393 43.04 30.23 -25.97
N THR A 394 44.28 30.12 -26.40
CA THR A 394 44.75 30.63 -27.70
C THR A 394 44.32 29.72 -28.86
N THR A 395 44.29 30.32 -30.05
CA THR A 395 43.74 29.82 -31.32
C THR A 395 44.32 28.49 -31.84
N ASP A 396 45.43 28.01 -31.27
CA ASP A 396 46.07 26.75 -31.69
C ASP A 396 45.34 25.48 -31.22
N ASP A 397 44.58 25.55 -30.11
CA ASP A 397 43.91 24.38 -29.54
C ASP A 397 42.67 23.94 -30.34
N LYS A 398 42.09 24.86 -31.12
CA LYS A 398 40.95 24.56 -32.01
C LYS A 398 41.36 23.76 -33.25
N ASN A 399 42.53 24.02 -33.81
CA ASN A 399 43.00 23.34 -35.02
C ASN A 399 43.39 21.87 -34.75
N ASN A 400 43.94 21.58 -33.57
CA ASN A 400 44.31 20.22 -33.19
C ASN A 400 43.11 19.30 -32.92
N ARG A 401 41.98 19.85 -32.44
CA ARG A 401 40.74 19.08 -32.22
C ARG A 401 40.02 18.74 -33.53
N LEU A 402 40.07 19.62 -34.53
CA LEU A 402 39.45 19.37 -35.84
C LEU A 402 40.21 18.29 -36.63
N ALA A 403 41.54 18.27 -36.56
CA ALA A 403 42.38 17.26 -37.20
C ALA A 403 42.16 15.84 -36.62
N ARG A 404 41.97 15.72 -35.31
CA ARG A 404 41.67 14.44 -34.64
C ARG A 404 40.28 13.91 -34.96
N ARG A 405 39.29 14.79 -35.17
CA ARG A 405 37.91 14.41 -35.53
C ARG A 405 37.80 13.91 -36.98
N ASN A 406 38.59 14.49 -37.89
CA ASN A 406 38.60 14.03 -39.28
C ASN A 406 39.32 12.68 -39.46
N LYS A 407 40.41 12.41 -38.70
CA LYS A 407 41.09 11.10 -38.73
C LYS A 407 40.19 9.93 -38.26
N ARG A 408 39.30 10.15 -37.29
CA ARG A 408 38.35 9.12 -36.81
C ARG A 408 37.24 8.81 -37.83
N LYS A 409 36.77 9.80 -38.59
CA LYS A 409 35.75 9.59 -39.63
C LYS A 409 36.29 8.80 -40.83
N THR A 410 37.57 8.94 -41.17
CA THR A 410 38.18 8.18 -42.28
C THR A 410 38.47 6.71 -41.91
N ALA A 411 38.66 6.41 -40.61
CA ALA A 411 38.84 5.04 -40.13
C ALA A 411 37.52 4.25 -40.13
N GLN A 412 36.42 4.84 -39.63
CA GLN A 412 35.10 4.20 -39.63
C GLN A 412 34.54 3.93 -41.05
N LYS A 413 34.94 4.73 -42.05
CA LYS A 413 34.48 4.52 -43.43
C LYS A 413 35.25 3.41 -44.16
N LYS A 414 36.42 2.97 -43.66
CA LYS A 414 37.18 1.84 -44.22
C LYS A 414 36.75 0.49 -43.66
N GLU A 415 36.26 0.45 -42.41
CA GLU A 415 35.74 -0.79 -41.80
C GLU A 415 34.40 -1.23 -42.41
N MET A 416 33.49 -0.30 -42.75
CA MET A 416 32.19 -0.64 -43.37
C MET A 416 32.27 -1.14 -44.82
N THR A 417 33.40 -1.00 -45.52
CA THR A 417 33.56 -1.50 -46.90
C THR A 417 34.14 -2.91 -47.00
N ASN A 418 34.57 -3.52 -45.90
CA ASN A 418 35.14 -4.87 -45.88
C ASN A 418 34.17 -5.97 -45.42
N GLU A 419 32.96 -5.64 -44.98
CA GLU A 419 31.93 -6.61 -44.55
C GLU A 419 30.85 -6.88 -45.62
N THR A 420 31.06 -6.47 -46.87
CA THR A 420 30.10 -6.75 -47.97
C THR A 420 30.78 -7.24 -49.24
N ARG A 421 31.72 -8.19 -49.09
CA ARG A 421 32.26 -8.95 -50.23
C ARG A 421 32.48 -10.41 -49.89
#